data_AF-A0A529XJL7-F1
#
_entry.id   AF-A0A529XJL7-F1
#
_cell.length_a   1.000
_cell.length_b   1.000
_cell.length_c   1.000
_cell.angle_alpha   90.00
_cell.angle_beta   90.00
_cell.angle_gamma   90.00
#
_symmetry.space_group_name_H-M   'P 1'
#
loop_
_entity.id
_entity.type
_entity.pdbx_description
1 polymer ?
#
loop_
_entity_poly.entity_id
_entity_poly.type
_entity_poly.pdbx_seq_one_letter_code
_entity_poly.pdbx_strand_id
1 'polypeptide(L)'
;MSAEDRIRALPCWNGSIEIEPLPGGLSNANFVVTDAAGRHVVRFGQDFPFHHVFREREVMTARAAHAAGFAPAVHYAEPGILVTAFLGAKTFLAEDVRANLGRVAA
;
A
#
# COMPACT_ATOMS: atom_id res chain seq x y z
N MET A 1 -0.17 -20.72 -7.44
CA MET A 1 -0.53 -19.40 -7.99
C MET A 1 0.42 -18.39 -7.37
N SER A 2 1.17 -17.66 -8.19
CA SER A 2 2.15 -16.66 -7.74
C SER A 2 1.44 -15.42 -7.17
N ALA A 3 2.18 -14.53 -6.51
CA ALA A 3 1.65 -13.23 -6.11
C ALA A 3 1.22 -12.40 -7.32
N GLU A 4 1.98 -12.46 -8.41
CA GLU A 4 1.67 -11.77 -9.68
C GLU A 4 0.40 -12.31 -10.33
N ASP A 5 0.18 -13.63 -10.32
CA ASP A 5 -1.06 -14.23 -10.84
C ASP A 5 -2.28 -13.70 -10.08
N ARG A 6 -2.18 -13.60 -8.76
CA ARG A 6 -3.25 -13.06 -7.90
C ARG A 6 -3.47 -11.57 -8.16
N ILE A 7 -2.41 -10.79 -8.35
CA ILE A 7 -2.51 -9.38 -8.75
C ILE A 7 -3.24 -9.28 -10.09
N ARG A 8 -2.85 -10.04 -11.11
CA ARG A 8 -3.47 -9.99 -12.45
C ARG A 8 -4.96 -10.35 -12.44
N ALA A 9 -5.39 -11.17 -11.49
CA ALA A 9 -6.79 -11.56 -11.36
C ALA A 9 -7.69 -10.49 -10.72
N LEU A 10 -7.13 -9.41 -10.13
CA LEU A 10 -7.94 -8.38 -9.49
C LEU A 10 -8.77 -7.60 -10.52
N PRO A 11 -10.06 -7.33 -10.24
CA PRO A 11 -10.97 -6.70 -11.20
C PRO A 11 -10.81 -5.17 -11.29
N CYS A 12 -9.90 -4.58 -10.52
CA CYS A 12 -9.77 -3.13 -10.37
C CYS A 12 -8.86 -2.48 -11.41
N TRP A 13 -8.24 -3.25 -12.31
CA TRP A 13 -7.26 -2.73 -13.26
C TRP A 13 -7.88 -2.07 -14.48
N ASN A 14 -7.24 -0.99 -14.92
CA ASN A 14 -7.51 -0.36 -16.20
C ASN A 14 -6.49 -0.83 -17.26
N GLY A 15 -6.88 -1.84 -18.04
CA GLY A 15 -6.05 -2.37 -19.11
C GLY A 15 -4.97 -3.34 -18.64
N SER A 16 -3.89 -3.46 -19.42
CA SER A 16 -2.74 -4.30 -19.07
C SER A 16 -1.93 -3.70 -17.93
N ILE A 17 -1.34 -4.57 -17.10
CA ILE A 17 -0.57 -4.13 -15.93
C ILE A 17 0.88 -4.61 -15.94
N GLU A 18 1.77 -3.73 -15.48
CA GLU A 18 3.15 -4.04 -15.11
C GLU A 18 3.25 -4.18 -13.60
N ILE A 19 4.03 -5.13 -13.12
CA ILE A 19 4.14 -5.46 -11.68
C ILE A 19 5.62 -5.44 -11.29
N GLU A 20 5.95 -4.68 -10.26
CA GLU A 20 7.29 -4.56 -9.71
C GLU A 20 7.27 -4.80 -8.20
N PRO A 21 8.18 -5.60 -7.61
CA PRO A 21 8.30 -5.72 -6.16
C PRO A 21 8.61 -4.37 -5.51
N LEU A 22 7.92 -4.06 -4.42
CA LEU A 22 8.19 -2.88 -3.59
C LEU A 22 8.89 -3.32 -2.29
N PRO A 23 10.22 -3.19 -2.21
CA PRO A 23 10.98 -3.62 -1.04
C PRO A 23 10.72 -2.70 0.17
N GLY A 24 11.08 -3.19 1.38
CA GLY A 24 10.96 -2.44 2.62
C GLY A 24 9.80 -2.85 3.53
N GLY A 25 8.96 -3.78 3.11
CA GLY A 25 7.99 -4.43 3.99
C GLY A 25 8.67 -5.44 4.93
N LEU A 26 8.39 -5.35 6.24
CA LEU A 26 8.86 -6.36 7.20
C LEU A 26 8.04 -7.66 7.11
N SER A 27 6.72 -7.54 7.21
CA SER A 27 5.80 -8.69 7.35
C SER A 27 4.87 -8.88 6.16
N ASN A 28 4.93 -8.01 5.16
CA ASN A 28 3.98 -7.98 4.04
C ASN A 28 4.74 -7.89 2.73
N ALA A 29 4.29 -8.64 1.73
CA ALA A 29 4.75 -8.49 0.36
C ALA A 29 3.99 -7.33 -0.29
N ASN A 30 4.72 -6.35 -0.78
CA ASN A 30 4.15 -5.19 -1.47
C ASN A 30 4.68 -5.13 -2.91
N PHE A 31 3.87 -4.60 -3.81
CA PHE A 31 4.20 -4.45 -5.21
C PHE A 31 3.74 -3.07 -5.67
N VAL A 32 4.51 -2.43 -6.54
CA VAL A 32 4.01 -1.34 -7.37
C VAL A 32 3.39 -1.97 -8.61
N VAL A 33 2.17 -1.56 -8.94
CA VAL A 33 1.47 -1.99 -10.14
C VAL A 33 1.17 -0.76 -10.97
N THR A 34 1.54 -0.79 -12.25
CA THR A 34 1.24 0.27 -13.21
C THR A 34 0.17 -0.21 -14.17
N ASP A 35 -0.90 0.55 -14.32
CA ASP A 35 -1.95 0.34 -15.33
C ASP A 35 -2.20 1.64 -16.12
N ALA A 36 -3.25 1.70 -16.95
CA ALA A 36 -3.54 2.90 -17.74
C ALA A 36 -4.03 4.11 -16.91
N ALA A 37 -4.46 3.92 -15.65
CA ALA A 37 -4.82 4.98 -14.72
C ALA A 37 -3.62 5.50 -13.91
N GLY A 38 -2.51 4.76 -13.86
CA GLY A 38 -1.25 5.18 -13.26
C GLY A 38 -0.63 4.12 -12.37
N ARG A 39 0.01 4.56 -11.28
CA ARG A 39 0.70 3.67 -10.33
C ARG A 39 -0.11 3.43 -9.06
N HIS A 40 -0.07 2.18 -8.62
CA HIS A 40 -0.78 1.65 -7.46
C HIS A 40 0.19 0.86 -6.58
N VAL A 41 -0.16 0.71 -5.31
CA VAL A 41 0.52 -0.23 -4.41
C VAL A 41 -0.44 -1.36 -4.09
N VAL A 42 -0.03 -2.59 -4.38
CA VAL A 42 -0.70 -3.80 -3.89
C VAL A 42 0.03 -4.31 -2.68
N ARG A 43 -0.72 -4.56 -1.60
CA ARG A 43 -0.22 -5.14 -0.36
C ARG A 43 -0.94 -6.45 -0.09
N PHE A 44 -0.17 -7.51 0.07
CA PHE A 44 -0.67 -8.78 0.59
C PHE A 44 -0.52 -8.81 2.11
N GLY A 45 -1.60 -9.15 2.80
CA GLY A 45 -1.59 -9.32 4.25
C GLY A 45 -2.39 -10.55 4.67
N GLN A 46 -2.11 -11.04 5.88
CA GLN A 46 -2.88 -12.10 6.51
C GLN A 46 -3.17 -11.71 7.95
N ASP A 47 -4.35 -12.08 8.46
CA ASP A 47 -4.68 -11.83 9.86
C ASP A 47 -3.62 -12.41 10.79
N PHE A 48 -3.37 -11.66 11.87
CA PHE A 48 -2.50 -12.09 12.95
C PHE A 48 -3.20 -11.79 14.28
N PRO A 49 -4.21 -12.58 14.65
CA PRO A 49 -5.10 -12.27 15.78
C PRO A 49 -4.37 -12.11 17.11
N PHE A 50 -3.29 -12.89 17.32
CA PHE A 50 -2.46 -12.79 18.52
C PHE A 50 -1.80 -11.41 18.70
N HIS A 51 -1.49 -10.71 17.60
CA HIS A 51 -0.99 -9.34 17.62
C HIS A 51 -2.11 -8.30 17.40
N HIS A 52 -3.38 -8.72 17.47
CA HIS A 52 -4.57 -7.91 17.20
C HIS A 52 -4.60 -7.26 15.80
N VAL A 53 -3.95 -7.91 14.83
CA VAL A 53 -3.86 -7.44 13.45
C VAL A 53 -4.96 -8.10 12.61
N PHE A 54 -5.96 -7.31 12.17
CA PHE A 54 -7.08 -7.77 11.35
C PHE A 54 -7.19 -6.96 10.06
N ARG A 55 -7.30 -7.63 8.91
CA ARG A 55 -7.32 -6.98 7.58
C ARG A 55 -8.52 -6.08 7.38
N GLU A 56 -9.69 -6.49 7.88
CA GLU A 56 -10.90 -5.67 7.80
C GLU A 56 -10.72 -4.32 8.52
N ARG A 57 -10.08 -4.34 9.70
CA ARG A 57 -9.77 -3.12 10.46
C ARG A 57 -8.73 -2.25 9.77
N GLU A 58 -7.76 -2.86 9.09
CA GLU A 58 -6.78 -2.15 8.26
C GLU A 58 -7.47 -1.40 7.11
N VAL A 59 -8.39 -2.04 6.39
CA VAL A 59 -9.15 -1.39 5.30
C VAL A 59 -9.98 -0.22 5.85
N MET A 60 -10.72 -0.44 6.93
CA MET A 60 -11.54 0.60 7.58
C MET A 60 -10.67 1.80 7.98
N THR A 61 -9.53 1.54 8.63
CA THR A 61 -8.63 2.59 9.12
C THR A 61 -7.96 3.34 7.97
N ALA A 62 -7.52 2.64 6.91
CA ALA A 62 -6.92 3.28 5.74
C ALA A 62 -7.91 4.23 5.03
N ARG A 63 -9.18 3.82 4.90
CA ARG A 63 -10.24 4.67 4.32
C ARG A 63 -10.51 5.89 5.19
N ALA A 64 -10.63 5.72 6.50
CA ALA A 64 -10.83 6.83 7.43
C ALA A 64 -9.65 7.81 7.41
N ALA A 65 -8.42 7.29 7.41
CA ALA A 65 -7.21 8.09 7.32
C ALA A 65 -7.12 8.87 5.99
N HIS A 66 -7.54 8.26 4.87
CA HIS A 66 -7.62 8.96 3.59
C HIS A 66 -8.64 10.10 3.62
N ALA A 67 -9.86 9.84 4.13
CA ALA A 67 -10.89 10.86 4.28
C ALA A 67 -10.44 12.02 5.17
N ALA A 68 -9.56 11.76 6.13
CA ALA A 68 -8.94 12.77 6.98
C ALA A 68 -7.66 13.42 6.40
N GLY A 69 -7.22 13.01 5.20
CA GLY A 69 -6.04 13.58 4.53
C GLY A 69 -4.69 13.02 4.98
N PHE A 70 -4.66 11.93 5.74
CA PHE A 70 -3.43 11.34 6.30
C PHE A 70 -2.91 10.11 5.54
N ALA A 71 -3.69 9.54 4.61
CA ALA A 71 -3.32 8.31 3.91
C ALA A 71 -3.67 8.37 2.40
N PRO A 72 -2.99 7.55 1.56
CA PRO A 72 -3.39 7.37 0.17
C PRO A 72 -4.80 6.78 0.05
N ALA A 73 -5.46 7.07 -1.06
CA ALA A 73 -6.76 6.50 -1.38
C ALA A 73 -6.69 4.97 -1.48
N VAL A 74 -7.73 4.30 -0.98
CA VAL A 74 -7.93 2.86 -1.19
C VAL A 74 -8.74 2.68 -2.47
N HIS A 75 -8.15 2.08 -3.50
CA HIS A 75 -8.80 1.84 -4.79
C HIS A 75 -9.55 0.51 -4.80
N TYR A 76 -9.02 -0.50 -4.14
CA TYR A 76 -9.63 -1.83 -4.05
C TYR A 76 -9.22 -2.53 -2.76
N ALA A 77 -10.08 -3.41 -2.26
CA ALA A 77 -9.79 -4.27 -1.12
C ALA A 77 -10.61 -5.56 -1.19
N GLU A 78 -9.99 -6.68 -0.84
CA GLU A 78 -10.62 -7.98 -0.61
C GLU A 78 -9.85 -8.71 0.50
N PRO A 79 -10.35 -9.85 1.02
CA PRO A 79 -9.66 -10.58 2.07
C PRO A 79 -8.17 -10.86 1.72
N GLY A 80 -7.28 -10.24 2.49
CA GLY A 80 -5.83 -10.41 2.36
C GLY A 80 -5.14 -9.58 1.27
N ILE A 81 -5.87 -8.71 0.55
CA ILE A 81 -5.29 -7.82 -0.47
C ILE A 81 -5.84 -6.40 -0.31
N LEU A 82 -4.94 -5.42 -0.30
CA LEU A 82 -5.27 -4.00 -0.30
C LEU A 82 -4.55 -3.31 -1.47
N VAL A 83 -5.30 -2.52 -2.26
CA VAL A 83 -4.75 -1.70 -3.35
C VAL A 83 -4.94 -0.23 -3.04
N THR A 84 -3.85 0.53 -3.01
CA THR A 84 -3.86 1.97 -2.70
C THR A 84 -3.19 2.80 -3.79
N ALA A 85 -3.40 4.11 -3.75
CA ALA A 85 -2.67 5.07 -4.58
C ALA A 85 -1.17 5.03 -4.27
N PHE A 86 -0.34 5.09 -5.31
CA PHE A 86 1.11 5.29 -5.17
C PHE A 86 1.42 6.78 -4.99
N LEU A 87 2.09 7.14 -3.89
CA LEU A 87 2.35 8.54 -3.55
C LEU A 87 3.51 9.18 -4.34
N GLY A 88 4.42 8.40 -4.91
CA GLY A 88 5.63 8.94 -5.56
C GLY A 88 6.54 9.75 -4.64
N ALA A 89 6.37 9.62 -3.32
CA ALA A 89 7.15 10.33 -2.32
C ALA A 89 8.45 9.59 -1.99
N LYS A 90 9.44 10.34 -1.48
CA LYS A 90 10.66 9.76 -0.92
C LYS A 90 10.39 9.28 0.50
N THR A 91 10.57 7.98 0.75
CA THR A 91 10.65 7.46 2.12
C THR A 91 11.93 7.99 2.77
N PHE A 92 11.79 8.75 3.85
CA PHE A 92 12.93 9.34 4.55
C PHE A 92 13.76 8.27 5.26
N LEU A 93 15.08 8.34 5.06
CA LEU A 93 16.07 7.66 5.91
C LEU A 93 16.42 8.55 7.11
N ALA A 94 17.21 8.00 8.04
CA ALA A 94 17.62 8.73 9.24
C ALA A 94 18.33 10.06 8.92
N GLU A 95 19.08 10.14 7.82
CA GLU A 95 19.72 11.37 7.35
C GLU A 95 18.72 12.41 6.82
N ASP A 96 17.69 11.96 6.09
CA ASP A 96 16.63 12.85 5.59
C ASP A 96 15.85 13.48 6.74
N VAL A 97 15.53 12.68 7.77
CA VAL A 97 14.87 13.17 8.99
C VAL A 97 15.72 14.23 9.67
N ARG A 98 17.02 13.98 9.87
CA ARG A 98 17.95 14.96 10.47
C ARG A 98 18.03 16.25 9.66
N ALA A 99 18.10 16.14 8.33
CA ALA A 99 18.16 17.30 7.44
C ALA A 99 16.85 18.12 7.42
N ASN A 100 15.72 17.54 7.85
CA ASN A 100 14.39 18.17 7.81
C ASN A 100 13.76 18.35 9.21
N LEU A 101 14.57 18.33 10.28
CA LEU A 101 14.12 18.36 11.68
C LEU A 101 13.03 19.41 11.96
N GLY A 102 13.22 20.66 11.49
CA GLY A 102 12.27 21.74 11.71
C GLY A 102 10.91 21.57 11.01
N ARG A 103 10.80 20.72 9.98
CA ARG A 103 9.50 20.40 9.35
C ARG A 103 8.83 19.19 9.98
N VAL A 104 9.61 18.31 10.60
CA VAL A 104 9.13 17.04 11.17
C VAL A 104 8.69 17.20 12.63
N ALA A 105 9.38 18.03 13.41
CA ALA A 105 9.21 18.15 14.86
C ALA A 105 8.67 19.52 15.32
N ALA A 106 8.21 20.37 14.39
CA ALA A 106 7.58 21.64 14.73
C ALA A 106 6.15 21.47 15.24
#